data_AF-A0A7J2R9B3-F1
#
_entry.id   AF-A0A7J2R9B3-F1
#
_cell.length_a   1.000
_cell.length_b   1.000
_cell.length_c   1.000
_cell.angle_alpha   90.00
_cell.angle_beta   90.00
_cell.angle_gamma   90.00
#
_symmetry.space_group_name_H-M   'P 1'
#
loop_
_entity.id
_entity.type
_entity.pdbx_description
1 polymer ?
#
loop_
_entity_poly.entity_id
_entity_poly.type
_entity_poly.pdbx_seq_one_letter_code
_entity_poly.pdbx_strand_id
1 'polypeptide(L)'
;MVIFTKTTEKPTFGIIVGNRDVFPDKLVKEGRIEMIEVLQSLQYNYVILDENDTKFGCVETYNDAKKCTELFKKNAEKIGGV
;
A
#
# COMPACT_ATOMS: atom_id res chain seq x y z
N MET A 1 18.61 35.13 -11.02
CA MET A 1 18.99 33.73 -10.73
C MET A 1 17.71 32.99 -10.39
N VAL A 2 17.12 32.29 -11.36
CA VAL A 2 15.85 31.55 -11.16
C VAL A 2 16.23 30.11 -10.84
N ILE A 3 15.97 29.69 -9.62
CA ILE A 3 16.15 28.30 -9.21
C ILE A 3 14.88 27.56 -9.64
N PHE A 4 14.94 26.83 -10.75
CA PHE A 4 13.92 25.85 -11.09
C PHE A 4 14.09 24.65 -10.16
N THR A 5 13.46 24.66 -8.98
CA THR A 5 13.27 23.42 -8.24
C THR A 5 12.20 22.64 -8.98
N LYS A 6 12.58 21.62 -9.76
CA LYS A 6 11.63 20.65 -10.30
C LYS A 6 10.95 19.99 -9.11
N THR A 7 9.72 20.38 -8.79
CA THR A 7 8.88 19.69 -7.82
C THR A 7 8.50 18.36 -8.48
N THR A 8 9.33 17.33 -8.32
CA THR A 8 8.94 15.98 -8.68
C THR A 8 7.79 15.61 -7.75
N GLU A 9 6.58 15.44 -8.30
CA GLU A 9 5.47 14.83 -7.55
C GLU A 9 5.99 13.56 -6.88
N LYS A 10 5.70 13.43 -5.57
CA LYS A 10 6.08 12.24 -4.82
C LYS A 10 5.33 11.05 -5.43
N PRO A 11 6.03 9.97 -5.81
CA PRO A 11 5.39 8.80 -6.40
C PRO A 11 4.36 8.21 -5.43
N THR A 12 3.29 7.64 -5.98
CA THR A 12 2.33 6.85 -5.20
C THR A 12 2.79 5.40 -5.17
N PHE A 13 2.89 4.80 -3.99
CA PHE A 13 3.22 3.39 -3.85
C PHE A 13 1.96 2.51 -3.84
N GLY A 14 1.95 1.44 -4.60
CA GLY A 14 1.03 0.32 -4.35
C GLY A 14 1.58 -0.50 -3.21
N ILE A 15 0.77 -0.83 -2.20
CA ILE A 15 1.23 -1.61 -1.05
C ILE A 15 0.46 -2.92 -0.98
N ILE A 16 1.21 -4.00 -0.88
CA ILE A 16 0.68 -5.33 -0.59
C ILE A 16 1.16 -5.74 0.79
N VAL A 17 0.24 -5.82 1.75
CA VAL A 17 0.52 -6.45 3.05
C VAL A 17 0.17 -7.92 2.92
N GLY A 18 1.17 -8.79 2.98
CA GLY A 18 0.99 -10.24 2.91
C GLY A 18 0.99 -10.89 4.29
N ASN A 19 0.37 -12.05 4.40
CA ASN A 19 0.50 -12.92 5.56
C ASN A 19 0.47 -14.40 5.16
N ARG A 20 0.83 -15.30 6.08
CA ARG A 20 0.58 -16.74 5.95
C ARG A 20 -0.10 -17.28 7.20
N ASP A 21 -0.85 -18.35 7.01
CA ASP A 21 -1.62 -19.09 8.01
C ASP A 21 -0.82 -19.52 9.26
N VAL A 22 0.49 -19.64 9.14
CA VAL A 22 1.40 -19.99 10.26
C VAL A 22 1.86 -18.79 11.10
N PHE A 23 1.55 -17.55 10.69
CA PHE A 23 1.98 -16.35 11.41
C PHE A 23 0.85 -15.71 12.23
N PRO A 24 1.17 -15.13 13.41
CA PRO A 24 0.17 -14.42 14.22
C PRO A 24 -0.43 -13.21 13.50
N ASP A 25 -1.76 -13.13 13.48
CA ASP A 25 -2.55 -12.01 12.96
C ASP A 25 -2.10 -10.63 13.45
N LYS A 26 -1.63 -10.56 14.69
CA LYS A 26 -1.13 -9.32 15.32
C LYS A 26 0.02 -8.70 14.50
N LEU A 27 0.90 -9.52 13.93
CA LEU A 27 2.06 -9.04 13.17
C LEU A 27 1.66 -8.31 11.88
N VAL A 28 0.60 -8.79 11.22
CA VAL A 28 0.06 -8.17 10.00
C VAL A 28 -0.49 -6.78 10.30
N LYS A 29 -1.29 -6.70 11.37
CA LYS A 29 -1.90 -5.45 11.80
C LYS A 29 -0.84 -4.42 12.18
N GLU A 30 0.15 -4.84 12.97
CA GLU A 30 1.24 -3.96 13.43
C GLU A 30 2.13 -3.51 12.27
N GLY A 31 2.56 -4.44 11.41
CA GLY A 31 3.39 -4.11 10.24
C GLY A 31 2.68 -3.20 9.24
N ARG A 32 1.37 -3.37 9.03
CA ARG A 32 0.56 -2.46 8.22
C ARG A 32 0.58 -1.03 8.78
N ILE A 33 0.34 -0.88 10.08
CA ILE A 33 0.31 0.43 10.75
C ILE A 33 1.68 1.10 10.62
N GLU A 34 2.76 0.38 10.94
CA GLU A 34 4.12 0.90 10.87
C GLU A 34 4.49 1.37 9.46
N MET A 35 4.15 0.60 8.42
CA MET A 35 4.37 1.00 7.02
C MET A 35 3.61 2.29 6.66
N ILE A 36 2.34 2.38 7.06
CA ILE A 36 1.51 3.57 6.79
C ILE A 36 2.09 4.79 7.49
N GLU A 37 2.47 4.67 8.77
CA GLU A 37 3.06 5.76 9.54
C GLU A 37 4.35 6.27 8.91
N VAL A 38 5.23 5.38 8.44
CA VAL A 38 6.46 5.76 7.74
C VAL A 38 6.12 6.53 6.46
N LEU A 39 5.21 6.04 5.63
CA LEU A 39 4.84 6.71 4.37
C LEU A 39 4.20 8.07 4.61
N GLN A 40 3.33 8.18 5.63
CA GLN A 40 2.71 9.44 6.04
C GLN A 40 3.76 10.44 6.55
N SER A 41 4.71 9.99 7.39
CA SER A 41 5.79 10.83 7.91
C SER A 41 6.68 11.41 6.80
N LEU A 42 6.92 10.62 5.76
CA LEU A 42 7.67 11.01 4.56
C LEU A 42 6.78 11.73 3.53
N GLN A 43 5.48 11.86 3.81
CA GLN A 43 4.45 12.45 2.96
C GLN A 43 4.38 11.82 1.56
N TYR A 44 4.54 10.50 1.47
CA TYR A 44 4.28 9.74 0.25
C TYR A 44 2.81 9.35 0.15
N ASN A 45 2.31 9.33 -1.08
CA ASN A 45 1.00 8.78 -1.37
C ASN A 45 1.08 7.25 -1.46
N TYR A 46 0.00 6.56 -1.15
CA TYR A 46 -0.08 5.12 -1.31
C TYR A 46 -1.49 4.64 -1.68
N VAL A 47 -1.55 3.46 -2.29
CA VAL A 47 -2.77 2.69 -2.55
C VAL A 47 -2.58 1.34 -1.88
N ILE A 48 -3.44 1.05 -0.91
CA ILE A 48 -3.38 -0.18 -0.10
C ILE A 48 -4.80 -0.72 0.04
N LEU A 49 -4.94 -2.05 0.12
CA LEU A 49 -6.23 -2.68 0.32
C LEU A 49 -6.83 -2.29 1.68
N ASP A 50 -8.14 -2.03 1.75
CA ASP A 50 -8.79 -1.60 2.98
C ASP A 50 -8.98 -2.76 3.97
N GLU A 51 -9.02 -2.44 5.27
CA GLU A 51 -9.26 -3.45 6.32
C GLU A 51 -10.65 -4.09 6.24
N ASN A 52 -11.60 -3.49 5.52
CA ASN A 52 -12.91 -4.04 5.27
C ASN A 52 -12.97 -4.90 3.99
N ASP A 53 -12.00 -4.78 3.08
CA ASP A 53 -11.97 -5.54 1.83
C ASP A 53 -11.49 -6.98 2.06
N THR A 54 -10.53 -7.18 2.98
CA THR A 54 -10.01 -8.48 3.44
C THR A 54 -9.60 -8.40 4.91
N LYS A 55 -9.26 -9.54 5.52
CA LYS A 55 -8.78 -9.61 6.90
C LYS A 55 -7.58 -8.66 7.10
N PHE A 56 -7.76 -7.60 7.90
CA PHE A 56 -6.74 -6.54 8.14
C PHE A 56 -6.21 -5.85 6.87
N GLY A 57 -6.93 -5.96 5.75
CA GLY A 57 -6.49 -5.44 4.46
C GLY A 57 -5.24 -6.15 3.94
N CYS A 58 -5.04 -7.41 4.32
CA CYS A 58 -3.92 -8.23 3.88
C CYS A 58 -4.31 -9.17 2.72
N VAL A 59 -3.29 -9.61 1.99
CA VAL A 59 -3.41 -10.57 0.89
C VAL A 59 -2.85 -11.90 1.36
N GLU A 60 -3.74 -12.83 1.71
CA GLU A 60 -3.39 -14.19 2.13
C GLU A 60 -3.80 -15.23 1.08
N THR A 61 -4.96 -15.01 0.44
CA THR A 61 -5.54 -15.95 -0.52
C THR A 61 -5.47 -15.42 -1.94
N TYR A 62 -5.67 -16.33 -2.91
CA TYR A 62 -5.82 -15.95 -4.31
C TYR A 62 -6.99 -14.99 -4.55
N ASN A 63 -8.06 -15.10 -3.76
CA ASN A 63 -9.20 -14.20 -3.87
C ASN A 63 -8.86 -12.79 -3.37
N ASP A 64 -8.05 -12.67 -2.33
CA ASP A 64 -7.55 -11.38 -1.84
C ASP A 64 -6.63 -10.73 -2.88
N ALA A 65 -5.79 -11.53 -3.54
CA ALA A 65 -4.92 -11.06 -4.62
C ALA A 65 -5.74 -10.50 -5.79
N LYS A 66 -6.89 -11.10 -6.13
CA LYS A 66 -7.81 -10.55 -7.13
C LYS A 66 -8.36 -9.18 -6.73
N LYS A 67 -8.84 -9.04 -5.49
CA LYS A 67 -9.33 -7.74 -4.97
C LYS A 67 -8.24 -6.68 -5.00
N CYS A 68 -7.02 -7.02 -4.57
CA CYS A 68 -5.86 -6.14 -4.62
C CYS A 68 -5.53 -5.72 -6.07
N THR A 69 -5.54 -6.67 -6.99
CA THR A 69 -5.31 -6.42 -8.42
C THR A 69 -6.36 -5.47 -9.00
N GLU A 70 -7.64 -5.64 -8.64
CA GLU A 70 -8.71 -4.73 -9.09
C GLU A 70 -8.53 -3.31 -8.54
N LEU A 71 -8.15 -3.18 -7.26
CA LEU A 71 -7.82 -1.89 -6.65
C LEU A 71 -6.64 -1.22 -7.37
N PHE A 72 -5.58 -1.97 -7.66
CA PHE A 72 -4.39 -1.43 -8.33
C PHE A 72 -4.69 -1.07 -9.78
N LYS A 73 -5.47 -1.88 -10.50
CA LYS A 73 -5.92 -1.54 -11.86
C LYS A 73 -6.69 -0.22 -11.90
N LYS A 74 -7.57 0.03 -10.92
CA LYS A 74 -8.30 1.31 -10.80
C LYS A 74 -7.41 2.51 -10.53
N ASN A 75 -6.18 2.29 -10.04
CA ASN A 75 -5.22 3.33 -9.69
C ASN A 75 -3.90 3.23 -10.48
N ALA A 76 -3.86 2.46 -11.58
CA ALA A 76 -2.63 2.13 -12.29
C ALA A 76 -1.87 3.38 -12.77
N GLU A 77 -2.59 4.38 -13.27
CA GLU A 77 -2.02 5.66 -13.72
C GLU A 77 -1.37 6.48 -12.59
N LYS A 78 -1.73 6.21 -11.33
CA LYS A 78 -1.20 6.93 -10.15
C LYS A 78 -0.01 6.22 -9.53
N ILE A 79 -0.01 4.88 -9.58
CA ILE A 79 0.98 4.03 -8.90
C ILE A 79 2.30 4.08 -9.68
N GLY A 80 3.35 4.58 -9.04
CA GLY A 80 4.71 4.61 -9.59
C GLY A 80 5.49 3.32 -9.39
N GLY A 81 5.07 2.48 -8.44
CA GLY A 81 5.67 1.18 -8.14
C GLY A 81 4.91 0.46 -7.03
N VAL A 82 5.06 -0.87 -6.98
CA VAL A 82 4.50 -1.76 -5.96
C VAL A 82 5.63 -2.36 -5.14
#